data_AF-A0A8C6ZA37-F1
#
_entry.id   AF-A0A8C6ZA37-F1
#
_cell.length_a   1.000
_cell.length_b   1.000
_cell.length_c   1.000
_cell.angle_alpha   90.00
_cell.angle_beta   90.00
_cell.angle_gamma   90.00
#
_symmetry.space_group_name_H-M   'P 1'
#
loop_
_entity.id
_entity.type
_entity.pdbx_description
1 polymer ?
#
loop_
_entity_poly.entity_id
_entity_poly.type
_entity_poly.pdbx_seq_one_letter_code
_entity_poly.pdbx_strand_id
1 'polypeptide(L)'
;MPAFMLKKIVLGNFASGPLDPEMADGIDFMVDRLESLGQSELASRLTLNCQNSYIEPHKIRDIPVTIMDVFDQSALSTEAKEEMYKLYPNGRRAHLKTGGNFPYLCRSAEVNLYIQIHLLQFHGTRYAAIDPSMVSAEELEVQRISLHSSSEQEEQ
;
A
#
# COMPACT_ATOMS: atom_id res chain seq x y z
N MET A 1 -14.85 -0.15 -26.04
CA MET A 1 -15.91 0.06 -25.02
C MET A 1 -16.11 1.55 -24.79
N PRO A 2 -17.36 2.05 -24.76
CA PRO A 2 -17.68 3.43 -24.40
C PRO A 2 -17.28 3.80 -22.96
N ALA A 3 -17.01 5.07 -22.70
CA ALA A 3 -16.51 5.58 -21.41
C ALA A 3 -17.41 5.19 -20.22
N PHE A 4 -18.73 5.35 -20.36
CA PHE A 4 -19.68 5.07 -19.28
C PHE A 4 -19.70 3.59 -18.85
N MET A 5 -19.44 2.66 -19.77
CA MET A 5 -19.32 1.23 -19.41
C MET A 5 -18.06 0.98 -18.59
N LEU A 6 -16.95 1.61 -18.96
CA LEU A 6 -15.69 1.49 -18.22
C LEU A 6 -15.84 2.05 -16.80
N LYS A 7 -16.49 3.21 -16.64
CA LYS A 7 -16.83 3.77 -15.33
C LYS A 7 -17.70 2.81 -14.51
N LYS A 8 -18.73 2.21 -15.13
CA LYS A 8 -19.59 1.23 -14.46
C LYS A 8 -18.84 -0.01 -13.98
N ILE A 9 -17.86 -0.50 -14.74
CA ILE A 9 -17.01 -1.62 -14.33
C ILE A 9 -16.22 -1.27 -13.07
N VAL A 10 -15.63 -0.08 -13.01
CA VAL A 10 -14.88 0.39 -11.84
C VAL A 10 -15.78 0.58 -10.62
N LEU A 11 -16.92 1.25 -10.80
CA LEU A 11 -17.88 1.52 -9.71
C LEU A 11 -18.50 0.25 -9.14
N GLY A 12 -18.69 -0.78 -9.96
CA GLY A 12 -19.22 -2.07 -9.50
C GLY A 12 -18.32 -2.77 -8.48
N ASN A 13 -17.06 -2.35 -8.35
CA ASN A 13 -16.11 -2.91 -7.39
C ASN A 13 -16.01 -2.10 -6.09
N PHE A 14 -16.78 -1.02 -5.96
CA PHE A 14 -16.85 -0.25 -4.72
C PHE A 14 -17.81 -0.93 -3.75
N ALA A 15 -17.50 -0.87 -2.46
CA ALA A 15 -18.33 -1.49 -1.44
C ALA A 15 -19.75 -0.90 -1.47
N SER A 16 -20.75 -1.77 -1.58
CA SER A 16 -22.17 -1.40 -1.49
C SER A 16 -22.72 -1.90 -0.15
N GLY A 17 -23.04 -1.01 0.78
CA GLY A 17 -23.56 -1.37 2.10
C GLY A 17 -23.35 -0.30 3.15
N PRO A 18 -23.62 -0.61 4.44
CA PRO A 18 -23.33 0.29 5.55
C PRO A 18 -21.82 0.51 5.65
N LEU A 19 -21.40 1.77 5.58
CA LEU A 19 -20.02 2.20 5.71
C LEU A 19 -19.92 3.23 6.83
N ASP A 20 -18.78 3.28 7.50
CA ASP A 20 -18.51 4.41 8.39
C ASP A 20 -18.30 5.70 7.58
N PRO A 21 -18.51 6.88 8.19
CA PRO A 21 -18.47 8.16 7.48
C PRO A 21 -17.17 8.40 6.70
N GLU A 22 -16.01 8.05 7.27
CA GLU A 22 -14.71 8.30 6.62
C GLU A 22 -14.53 7.41 5.38
N MET A 23 -15.03 6.18 5.41
CA MET A 23 -15.05 5.30 4.24
C MET A 23 -16.02 5.80 3.17
N ALA A 24 -17.18 6.31 3.56
CA ALA A 24 -18.15 6.89 2.63
C ALA A 24 -17.57 8.12 1.93
N ASP A 25 -16.98 9.06 2.68
CA ASP A 25 -16.31 10.25 2.13
C ASP A 25 -15.17 9.88 1.16
N GLY A 26 -14.40 8.84 1.50
CA GLY A 26 -13.35 8.32 0.63
C GLY A 26 -13.89 7.75 -0.68
N ILE A 27 -15.02 7.04 -0.65
CA ILE A 27 -15.68 6.54 -1.85
C ILE A 27 -16.23 7.68 -2.69
N ASP A 28 -16.92 8.65 -2.09
CA ASP A 28 -17.48 9.80 -2.79
C ASP A 28 -16.38 10.60 -3.50
N PHE A 29 -15.25 10.83 -2.82
CA PHE A 29 -14.08 11.44 -3.46
C PHE A 29 -13.59 10.63 -4.67
N MET A 30 -13.53 9.30 -4.57
CA MET A 30 -13.08 8.44 -5.67
C MET A 30 -14.08 8.40 -6.83
N VAL A 31 -15.38 8.48 -6.57
CA VAL A 31 -16.42 8.63 -7.59
C VAL A 31 -16.24 9.96 -8.34
N ASP A 32 -16.03 11.06 -7.63
CA ASP A 32 -15.77 12.37 -8.23
C ASP A 32 -14.49 12.36 -9.09
N ARG A 33 -13.43 11.70 -8.61
CA ARG A 33 -12.19 11.54 -9.40
C ARG A 33 -12.39 10.64 -10.61
N LEU A 34 -13.24 9.62 -10.52
CA LEU A 34 -13.55 8.75 -11.65
C LEU A 34 -14.25 9.53 -12.76
N GLU A 35 -15.09 10.51 -12.41
CA GLU A 35 -15.80 11.33 -13.38
C GLU A 35 -14.88 12.17 -14.26
N SER A 36 -13.74 12.63 -13.71
CA SER A 36 -12.77 13.43 -14.45
C SER A 36 -11.87 12.63 -15.41
N LEU A 37 -11.88 11.28 -15.34
CA LEU A 37 -11.05 10.44 -16.19
C LEU A 37 -11.66 10.21 -17.57
N GLY A 38 -10.81 10.32 -18.59
CA GLY A 38 -11.19 10.08 -19.98
C GLY A 38 -11.33 8.59 -20.31
N GLN A 39 -12.02 8.30 -21.41
CA GLN A 39 -12.20 6.92 -21.89
C GLN A 39 -10.87 6.19 -22.10
N SER A 40 -9.89 6.85 -22.72
CA SER A 40 -8.59 6.27 -23.02
C SER A 40 -7.80 5.92 -21.75
N GLU A 41 -7.87 6.78 -20.73
CA GLU A 41 -7.19 6.56 -19.46
C GLU A 41 -7.80 5.37 -18.71
N LEU A 42 -9.13 5.32 -18.65
CA LEU A 42 -9.85 4.21 -18.04
C LEU A 42 -9.57 2.89 -18.75
N ALA A 43 -9.62 2.89 -20.09
CA ALA A 43 -9.35 1.70 -20.89
C ALA A 43 -7.91 1.20 -20.66
N SER A 44 -6.93 2.10 -20.65
CA SER A 44 -5.53 1.77 -20.40
C SER A 44 -5.33 1.15 -19.01
N ARG A 45 -5.88 1.78 -17.95
CA ARG A 45 -5.76 1.28 -16.57
C ARG A 45 -6.45 -0.07 -16.38
N LEU A 46 -7.65 -0.25 -16.92
CA LEU A 46 -8.36 -1.54 -16.85
C LEU A 46 -7.60 -2.63 -17.62
N THR A 47 -7.02 -2.30 -18.77
CA THR A 47 -6.19 -3.25 -19.54
C THR A 47 -4.97 -3.69 -18.73
N LEU A 48 -4.28 -2.77 -18.05
CA LEU A 48 -3.14 -3.09 -17.18
C LEU A 48 -3.50 -4.07 -16.06
N ASN A 49 -4.70 -3.95 -15.48
CA ASN A 49 -5.18 -4.91 -14.46
C ASN A 49 -5.41 -6.33 -15.00
N CYS A 50 -5.58 -6.49 -16.32
CA CYS A 50 -5.76 -7.78 -16.97
C CYS A 50 -4.48 -8.33 -17.61
N GLN A 51 -3.35 -7.60 -17.52
CA GLN A 51 -2.08 -8.04 -18.06
C GLN A 51 -1.28 -8.79 -16.99
N ASN A 52 -1.06 -10.08 -17.23
CA ASN A 52 -0.17 -10.87 -16.39
C ASN A 52 1.25 -10.30 -16.48
N SER A 53 1.79 -9.93 -15.32
CA SER A 53 3.18 -9.50 -15.17
C SER A 53 3.85 -10.41 -14.17
N TYR A 54 5.12 -10.74 -14.43
CA TYR A 54 5.91 -11.59 -13.54
C TYR A 54 6.91 -10.74 -12.77
N ILE A 55 6.92 -10.93 -11.45
CA ILE A 55 7.94 -10.35 -10.58
C ILE A 55 9.01 -11.41 -10.38
N GLU A 56 10.27 -11.03 -10.61
CA GLU A 56 11.43 -11.87 -10.35
C GLU A 56 11.86 -11.74 -8.87
N PRO A 57 11.52 -12.69 -7.98
CA PRO A 57 11.67 -12.50 -6.53
C PRO A 57 13.13 -12.35 -6.11
N HIS A 58 14.06 -12.92 -6.90
CA HIS A 58 15.48 -12.82 -6.65
C HIS A 58 16.04 -11.39 -6.83
N LYS A 59 15.38 -10.52 -7.61
CA LYS A 59 15.80 -9.12 -7.81
C LYS A 59 15.34 -8.18 -6.70
N ILE A 60 14.35 -8.61 -5.92
CA ILE A 60 13.69 -7.80 -4.89
C ILE A 60 13.95 -8.32 -3.48
N ARG A 61 14.69 -9.42 -3.35
CA ARG A 61 14.97 -10.10 -2.07
C ARG A 61 15.59 -9.17 -1.03
N ASP A 62 16.53 -8.32 -1.46
CA ASP A 62 17.30 -7.44 -0.58
C ASP A 62 16.72 -6.01 -0.54
N ILE A 63 15.53 -5.82 -1.10
CA ILE A 63 14.82 -4.54 -1.06
C ILE A 63 13.88 -4.58 0.15
N PRO A 64 13.95 -3.61 1.07
CA PRO A 64 12.97 -3.53 2.15
C PRO A 64 11.57 -3.29 1.59
N VAL A 65 10.63 -4.16 1.95
CA VAL A 65 9.22 -4.07 1.52
C VAL A 65 8.33 -4.01 2.75
N THR A 66 7.36 -3.09 2.75
CA THR A 66 6.23 -3.10 3.68
C THR A 66 4.95 -3.29 2.88
N ILE A 67 4.19 -4.34 3.17
CA ILE A 67 2.88 -4.59 2.59
C ILE A 67 1.83 -4.04 3.56
N MET A 68 1.09 -3.03 3.10
CA MET A 68 -0.06 -2.49 3.82
C MET A 68 -1.33 -3.15 3.30
N ASP A 69 -2.06 -3.84 4.18
CA ASP A 69 -3.27 -4.59 3.82
C ASP A 69 -4.40 -4.31 4.82
N VAL A 70 -5.64 -4.44 4.35
CA VAL A 70 -6.86 -4.31 5.16
C VAL A 70 -7.50 -5.68 5.40
N PHE A 71 -8.08 -5.87 6.58
CA PHE A 71 -8.78 -7.12 6.93
C PHE A 71 -10.27 -7.14 6.58
N ASP A 72 -10.87 -6.00 6.26
CA ASP A 72 -12.25 -5.93 5.83
C ASP A 72 -12.40 -6.24 4.32
N GLN A 73 -13.64 -6.13 3.82
CA GLN A 73 -13.93 -6.41 2.42
C GLN A 73 -13.20 -5.41 1.51
N SER A 74 -12.39 -5.94 0.60
CA SER A 74 -11.65 -5.17 -0.40
C SER A 74 -11.77 -5.83 -1.78
N ALA A 75 -11.43 -5.09 -2.83
CA ALA A 75 -11.47 -5.51 -4.22
C ALA A 75 -10.48 -6.64 -4.55
N LEU A 76 -9.43 -6.80 -3.76
CA LEU A 76 -8.44 -7.86 -3.94
C LEU A 76 -8.92 -9.14 -3.25
N SER A 77 -8.87 -10.25 -4.00
CA SER A 77 -9.23 -11.55 -3.46
C SER A 77 -8.17 -12.04 -2.45
N THR A 78 -8.58 -12.92 -1.54
CA THR A 78 -7.69 -13.52 -0.54
C THR A 78 -6.53 -14.26 -1.20
N GLU A 79 -6.79 -14.96 -2.30
CA GLU A 79 -5.78 -15.71 -3.06
C GLU A 79 -4.70 -14.77 -3.61
N ALA A 80 -5.09 -13.61 -4.14
CA ALA A 80 -4.14 -12.61 -4.63
C ALA A 80 -3.26 -12.06 -3.49
N LYS A 81 -3.85 -11.82 -2.31
CA LYS A 81 -3.12 -11.38 -1.12
C LYS A 81 -2.12 -12.45 -0.65
N GLU A 82 -2.53 -13.71 -0.61
CA GLU A 82 -1.66 -14.83 -0.22
C GLU A 82 -0.48 -15.02 -1.18
N GLU A 83 -0.71 -14.94 -2.50
CA GLU A 83 0.37 -14.99 -3.49
C GLU A 83 1.35 -13.83 -3.32
N MET A 84 0.85 -12.61 -3.09
CA MET A 84 1.70 -11.46 -2.77
C MET A 84 2.58 -11.74 -1.54
N TYR A 85 2.02 -12.32 -0.47
CA TYR A 85 2.80 -12.67 0.72
C TYR A 85 3.88 -13.74 0.46
N LYS A 86 3.66 -14.65 -0.49
CA LYS A 86 4.67 -15.66 -0.89
C LYS A 86 5.82 -15.03 -1.69
N LEU A 87 5.53 -14.03 -2.53
CA LEU A 87 6.53 -13.33 -3.33
C LEU A 87 7.43 -12.43 -2.48
N TYR A 88 6.95 -11.94 -1.34
CA TYR A 88 7.66 -11.05 -0.42
C TYR A 88 7.76 -11.67 0.98
N PRO A 89 8.50 -12.78 1.15
CA PRO A 89 8.54 -13.52 2.41
C PRO A 89 9.15 -12.71 3.57
N ASN A 90 10.08 -11.81 3.26
CA ASN A 90 10.73 -10.92 4.25
C ASN A 90 10.03 -9.56 4.38
N GLY A 91 8.91 -9.37 3.66
CA GLY A 91 8.16 -8.11 3.69
C GLY A 91 7.50 -7.90 5.05
N ARG A 92 7.66 -6.70 5.63
CA ARG A 92 6.92 -6.31 6.84
C ARG A 92 5.44 -6.21 6.50
N ARG A 93 4.58 -6.70 7.39
CA ARG A 93 3.12 -6.63 7.21
C ARG A 93 2.51 -5.59 8.13
N ALA A 94 1.87 -4.61 7.52
CA ALA A 94 1.16 -3.54 8.18
C ALA A 94 -0.35 -3.73 7.95
N HIS A 95 -1.04 -4.28 8.94
CA HIS A 95 -2.45 -4.61 8.79
C HIS A 95 -3.34 -3.53 9.42
N LEU A 96 -4.27 -3.02 8.63
CA LEU A 96 -5.34 -2.14 9.08
C LEU A 96 -6.59 -2.97 9.32
N LYS A 97 -7.31 -2.67 10.41
CA LYS A 97 -8.53 -3.41 10.75
C LYS A 97 -9.64 -3.19 9.72
N THR A 98 -9.75 -1.96 9.23
CA THR A 98 -10.74 -1.53 8.24
C THR A 98 -10.10 -0.54 7.27
N GLY A 99 -10.76 -0.26 6.15
CA GLY A 99 -10.34 0.75 5.18
C GLY A 99 -10.75 0.43 3.75
N GLY A 100 -11.23 -0.78 3.49
CA GLY A 100 -11.74 -1.21 2.19
C GLY A 100 -10.74 -0.98 1.06
N ASN A 101 -11.21 -0.45 -0.07
CA ASN A 101 -10.38 -0.25 -1.26
C ASN A 101 -9.42 0.94 -1.15
N PHE A 102 -9.68 1.88 -0.26
CA PHE A 102 -8.99 3.18 -0.22
C PHE A 102 -8.51 3.54 1.19
N PRO A 103 -7.73 2.67 1.86
CA PRO A 103 -7.29 2.90 3.24
C PRO A 103 -6.48 4.21 3.39
N TYR A 104 -5.81 4.66 2.33
CA TYR A 104 -5.06 5.92 2.32
C TYR A 104 -5.95 7.18 2.37
N LEU A 105 -7.24 7.06 2.04
CA LEU A 105 -8.21 8.15 2.18
C LEU A 105 -8.91 8.10 3.54
N CYS A 106 -9.46 6.94 3.90
CA CYS A 106 -10.31 6.80 5.08
C CYS A 106 -9.55 6.45 6.37
N ARG A 107 -8.34 5.90 6.29
CA ARG A 107 -7.47 5.58 7.45
C ARG A 107 -6.09 6.22 7.30
N SER A 108 -6.08 7.46 6.81
CA SER A 108 -4.87 8.18 6.43
C SER A 108 -3.84 8.29 7.55
N ALA A 109 -4.28 8.43 8.81
CA ALA A 109 -3.38 8.46 9.97
C ALA A 109 -2.61 7.14 10.15
N GLU A 110 -3.28 6.00 10.08
CA GLU A 110 -2.65 4.67 10.20
C GLU A 110 -1.74 4.39 9.01
N VAL A 111 -2.19 4.70 7.79
CA VAL A 111 -1.36 4.56 6.58
C VAL A 111 -0.09 5.42 6.67
N ASN A 112 -0.23 6.68 7.07
CA ASN A 112 0.91 7.59 7.23
C ASN A 112 1.89 7.08 8.29
N LEU A 113 1.38 6.54 9.41
CA LEU A 113 2.23 5.94 10.43
C LEU A 113 3.06 4.78 9.86
N TYR A 114 2.44 3.86 9.11
CA TYR A 114 3.17 2.75 8.50
C TYR A 114 4.19 3.20 7.46
N ILE A 115 3.88 4.23 6.68
CA ILE A 115 4.84 4.85 5.76
C ILE A 115 6.03 5.41 6.54
N GLN A 116 5.79 6.18 7.61
CA GLN A 116 6.86 6.73 8.44
C GLN A 116 7.73 5.62 9.03
N ILE A 117 7.13 4.58 9.62
CA ILE A 117 7.86 3.42 10.17
C ILE A 117 8.70 2.73 9.10
N HIS A 118 8.18 2.60 7.88
CA HIS A 118 8.95 2.05 6.76
C HIS A 118 10.12 2.97 6.39
N LEU A 119 9.95 4.28 6.40
CA LEU A 119 11.01 5.23 6.03
C LEU A 119 12.11 5.37 7.10
N LEU A 120 11.77 5.17 8.39
CA LEU A 120 12.72 5.25 9.50
C LEU A 120 13.96 4.36 9.31
N GLN A 121 13.82 3.20 8.67
CA GLN A 121 14.95 2.29 8.45
C GLN A 121 16.05 2.89 7.56
N PHE A 122 15.72 3.92 6.77
CA PHE A 122 16.66 4.59 5.87
C PHE A 122 17.29 5.84 6.48
N HIS A 123 16.92 6.26 7.69
CA HIS A 123 17.53 7.41 8.36
C HIS A 123 19.05 7.25 8.45
N GLY A 124 19.80 8.36 8.41
CA GLY A 124 21.27 8.31 8.43
C GLY A 124 21.95 7.62 7.24
N THR A 125 21.20 7.07 6.27
CA THR A 125 21.73 6.53 5.02
C THR A 125 21.57 7.53 3.87
N ARG A 126 22.19 7.23 2.73
CA ARG A 126 21.98 8.02 1.49
C ARG A 126 20.56 7.97 0.93
N TYR A 127 19.69 7.11 1.47
CA TYR A 127 18.29 6.93 1.06
C TYR A 127 17.30 7.55 2.04
N ALA A 128 17.77 8.30 3.04
CA ALA A 128 16.90 8.98 3.99
C ALA A 128 15.92 9.92 3.26
N ALA A 129 14.63 9.83 3.61
CA ALA A 129 13.58 10.69 3.05
C ALA A 129 13.50 12.06 3.74
N ILE A 130 14.30 12.27 4.79
CA ILE A 130 14.35 13.47 5.61
C ILE A 130 15.78 14.02 5.64
N ASP A 131 15.90 15.34 5.74
CA ASP A 131 17.20 15.98 5.91
C ASP A 131 17.88 15.51 7.21
N PRO A 132 19.17 15.16 7.20
CA PRO A 132 19.89 14.74 8.39
C PRO A 132 19.81 15.74 9.56
N SER A 133 19.66 17.04 9.31
CA SER A 133 19.53 18.05 10.36
C SER A 133 18.19 17.99 11.10
N MET A 134 17.21 17.29 10.54
CA MET A 134 15.84 17.20 11.07
C MET A 134 15.60 15.88 11.82
N VAL A 135 16.56 14.95 11.81
CA VAL A 135 16.44 13.66 12.50
C VAL A 135 16.79 13.83 13.97
N SER A 136 15.91 13.40 14.87
CA SER A 136 16.17 13.48 16.31
C SER A 136 17.19 12.43 16.75
N ALA A 137 17.86 12.67 17.87
CA ALA A 137 18.77 11.68 18.46
C ALA A 137 18.06 10.37 18.82
N GLU A 138 16.78 10.45 19.19
CA GLU A 138 15.94 9.30 19.56
C GLU A 138 15.63 8.44 18.33
N GLU A 139 15.33 9.05 17.19
CA GLU A 139 15.07 8.35 15.91
C GLU A 139 16.31 7.61 15.41
N LEU A 140 17.51 8.18 15.59
CA LEU A 140 18.78 7.53 15.28
C LEU A 140 19.07 6.33 16.19
N GLU A 141 18.68 6.39 17.46
CA GLU A 141 18.89 5.29 18.41
C GLU A 141 17.99 4.08 18.09
N VAL A 142 16.73 4.32 17.74
CA VAL A 142 15.78 3.27 17.32
C VAL A 142 16.30 2.52 16.10
N GLN A 143 16.95 3.22 15.16
CA GLN A 143 17.57 2.60 14.00
C GLN A 143 18.72 1.67 14.40
N ARG A 144 19.59 2.10 15.32
CA ARG A 144 20.73 1.30 15.78
C ARG A 144 20.27 0.00 16.43
N ILE A 145 19.19 0.05 17.22
CA ILE A 145 18.58 -1.12 17.86
C ILE A 145 17.97 -2.06 16.81
N SER A 146 17.24 -1.53 15.82
CA SER A 146 16.63 -2.34 14.76
C SER A 146 17.65 -3.00 13.83
N LEU A 147 18.81 -2.38 13.61
CA LEU A 147 19.91 -2.97 12.85
C LEU A 147 20.56 -4.12 13.62
N HIS A 148 20.81 -3.94 14.92
CA HIS A 148 21.43 -4.96 15.78
C HIS A 148 20.58 -6.23 15.90
N SER A 149 19.26 -6.07 16.04
CA SER A 149 18.33 -7.21 16.11
C SER A 149 18.21 -7.97 14.79
N SER A 150 18.47 -7.31 13.66
CA SER A 150 18.43 -7.94 12.33
C SER A 150 19.72 -8.72 12.05
N SER A 151 20.87 -8.22 12.50
CA SER A 151 22.16 -8.93 12.40
C SER A 151 22.26 -10.16 13.32
N GLU A 152 21.62 -10.14 14.50
CA GLU A 152 21.61 -11.31 15.40
C GLU A 152 20.73 -12.47 14.90
N GLN A 153 19.77 -12.20 14.00
CA GLN A 153 18.93 -13.22 13.38
C GLN A 153 19.58 -13.88 12.14
N GLU A 154 20.61 -13.26 11.56
CA GLU A 154 21.36 -13.84 10.42
C GLU A 154 22.50 -14.79 10.87
N GLU A 155 22.84 -14.84 12.17
CA GLU A 155 23.88 -15.71 12.74
C GLU A 155 23.35 -17.02 13.38
N GLN A 156 22.06 -17.36 13.23
CA GLN A 156 21.46 -18.62 13.72
C GLN A 156 20.87 -19.51 12.62
#